data_AF-A0A7D5PCF2-F1
#
_entry.id   AF-A0A7D5PCF2-F1
#
_cell.length_a   1.000
_cell.length_b   1.000
_cell.length_c   1.000
_cell.angle_alpha   90.00
_cell.angle_beta   90.00
_cell.angle_gamma   90.00
#
_symmetry.space_group_name_H-M   'P 1'
#
loop_
_entity.id
_entity.type
_entity.pdbx_description
1 polymer ?
#
loop_
_entity_poly.entity_id
_entity_poly.type
_entity_poly.pdbx_seq_one_letter_code
_entity_poly.pdbx_strand_id
1 'polypeptide(L)'
;MSTLDSSKKRGDSVESAVINADPGLEFVGDSIATWHDARTVECLDSSYERPFYGIPLVETGTEVEIKGACVVRSAGVSRQRSGQWYIKRKAHDQLVDAGGVYLLAVYGPRPNTPILRSVIIPASLLDEHLDGRWYDVDADRSENEVAQLTWTVLIDRERVPGSQGVNL
;
A
#
# COMPACT_ATOMS: atom_id res chain seq x y z
N MET A 1 -15.65 2.23 29.26
CA MET A 1 -14.28 2.35 28.72
C MET A 1 -13.73 0.94 28.50
N SER A 2 -13.82 0.42 27.27
CA SER A 2 -13.20 -0.84 26.86
C SER A 2 -12.07 -0.51 25.88
N THR A 3 -10.83 -0.51 26.37
CA THR A 3 -9.60 -0.27 25.60
C THR A 3 -8.90 -1.58 25.20
N LEU A 4 -9.62 -2.71 25.22
CA LEU A 4 -9.00 -4.04 25.10
C LEU A 4 -9.35 -4.83 23.82
N ASP A 5 -10.27 -4.34 22.99
CA ASP A 5 -10.66 -5.04 21.74
C ASP A 5 -9.91 -4.58 20.47
N SER A 6 -9.15 -3.48 20.52
CA SER A 6 -8.40 -2.98 19.35
C SER A 6 -6.99 -3.57 19.21
N SER A 7 -6.42 -4.14 20.28
CA SER A 7 -5.02 -4.60 20.30
C SER A 7 -4.82 -5.98 19.65
N LYS A 8 -5.84 -6.86 19.69
CA LYS A 8 -5.70 -8.28 19.27
C LYS A 8 -5.81 -8.56 17.76
N LYS A 9 -6.14 -7.56 16.92
CA LYS A 9 -6.16 -7.70 15.44
C LYS A 9 -4.99 -7.03 14.72
N ARG A 10 -4.15 -6.27 15.44
CA ARG A 10 -3.03 -5.48 14.91
C ARG A 10 -1.80 -6.34 14.50
N GLY A 11 -1.92 -7.66 14.48
CA GLY A 11 -0.78 -8.59 14.42
C GLY A 11 -0.37 -9.10 13.03
N ASP A 12 -1.25 -9.12 12.03
CA ASP A 12 -0.99 -9.88 10.78
C ASP A 12 -1.28 -9.09 9.47
N SER A 13 -1.56 -7.79 9.54
CA SER A 13 -1.78 -6.97 8.34
C SER A 13 -0.50 -6.31 7.85
N VAL A 14 -0.41 -6.09 6.54
CA VAL A 14 0.70 -5.35 5.93
C VAL A 14 0.75 -3.92 6.48
N GLU A 15 -0.41 -3.27 6.69
CA GLU A 15 -0.44 -1.92 7.28
C GLU A 15 0.18 -1.92 8.67
N SER A 16 -0.19 -2.88 9.51
CA SER A 16 0.35 -2.99 10.87
C SER A 16 1.85 -3.25 10.87
N ALA A 17 2.35 -4.12 9.98
CA ALA A 17 3.77 -4.40 9.84
C ALA A 17 4.58 -3.16 9.42
N VAL A 18 4.04 -2.38 8.48
CA VAL A 18 4.65 -1.12 8.02
C VAL A 18 4.69 -0.09 9.14
N ILE A 19 3.55 0.17 9.78
CA ILE A 19 3.45 1.20 10.84
C ILE A 19 4.31 0.83 12.05
N ASN A 20 4.33 -0.44 12.47
CA ASN A 20 5.13 -0.85 13.61
C ASN A 20 6.65 -0.78 13.35
N ALA A 21 7.07 -0.81 12.08
CA ALA A 21 8.47 -0.73 11.68
C ALA A 21 8.98 0.71 11.50
N ASP A 22 8.07 1.69 11.43
CA ASP A 22 8.41 3.08 11.14
C ASP A 22 7.92 4.02 12.24
N PRO A 23 8.82 4.56 13.09
CA PRO A 23 8.42 5.49 14.14
C PRO A 23 7.89 6.82 13.60
N GLY A 24 8.17 7.15 12.33
CA GLY A 24 7.65 8.35 11.68
C GLY A 24 6.20 8.23 11.22
N LEU A 25 5.55 7.07 11.39
CA LEU A 25 4.15 6.82 11.05
C LEU A 25 3.29 6.60 12.30
N GLU A 26 2.17 7.31 12.38
CA GLU A 26 1.11 7.08 13.35
C GLU A 26 -0.09 6.45 12.68
N PHE A 27 -0.65 5.40 13.30
CA PHE A 27 -1.86 4.73 12.81
C PHE A 27 -3.08 5.64 12.89
N VAL A 28 -3.85 5.68 11.80
CA VAL A 28 -5.17 6.31 11.74
C VAL A 28 -6.21 5.21 11.57
N GLY A 29 -7.12 5.08 12.54
CA GLY A 29 -8.18 4.08 12.47
C GLY A 29 -9.43 4.56 11.72
N ASP A 30 -10.23 3.61 11.24
CA ASP A 30 -11.47 3.84 10.47
C ASP A 30 -12.49 4.80 11.13
N SER A 31 -12.45 4.96 12.45
CA SER A 31 -13.29 5.93 13.15
C SER A 31 -12.89 7.39 12.92
N ILE A 32 -11.67 7.63 12.43
CA ILE A 32 -11.09 8.95 12.14
C ILE A 32 -11.11 9.18 10.63
N ALA A 33 -10.60 8.25 9.85
CA ALA A 33 -10.59 8.30 8.39
C ALA A 33 -10.70 6.89 7.81
N THR A 34 -11.46 6.74 6.72
CA THR A 34 -11.69 5.46 6.04
C THR A 34 -10.89 5.32 4.74
N TRP A 35 -9.99 6.25 4.47
CA TRP A 35 -9.32 6.43 3.18
C TRP A 35 -7.78 6.53 3.26
N HIS A 36 -7.24 6.56 4.48
CA HIS A 36 -5.80 6.46 4.75
C HIS A 36 -5.59 5.66 6.05
N ASP A 37 -4.47 4.94 6.12
CA ASP A 37 -4.14 4.05 7.24
C ASP A 37 -3.23 4.72 8.28
N ALA A 38 -2.52 5.77 7.88
CA ALA A 38 -1.53 6.43 8.72
C ALA A 38 -1.37 7.92 8.40
N ARG A 39 -0.68 8.62 9.30
CA ARG A 39 -0.18 9.98 9.12
C ARG A 39 1.29 10.04 9.52
N THR A 40 2.08 10.85 8.85
CA THR A 40 3.46 11.11 9.26
C THR A 40 3.50 11.97 10.53
N VAL A 41 4.27 11.55 11.53
CA VAL A 41 4.53 12.34 12.76
C VAL A 41 5.91 12.99 12.78
N GLU A 42 6.76 12.60 11.83
CA GLU A 42 8.09 13.15 11.57
C GLU A 42 8.26 13.35 10.07
N CYS A 43 9.24 14.17 9.68
CA CYS A 43 9.64 14.27 8.28
C CYS A 43 10.26 12.94 7.85
N LEU A 44 9.76 12.34 6.77
CA LEU A 44 10.36 11.13 6.23
C LEU A 44 11.31 11.48 5.10
N ASP A 45 12.45 10.80 5.09
CA ASP A 45 13.44 10.87 4.01
C ASP A 45 13.48 9.56 3.23
N SER A 46 13.87 9.65 1.95
CA SER A 46 14.04 8.48 1.11
C SER A 46 15.20 7.61 1.60
N SER A 47 15.07 6.29 1.44
CA SER A 47 16.14 5.34 1.71
C SER A 47 16.27 4.32 0.58
N TYR A 48 17.35 3.54 0.56
CA TYR A 48 17.49 2.46 -0.40
C TYR A 48 16.37 1.40 -0.24
N GLU A 49 15.95 1.13 1.00
CA GLU A 49 14.91 0.15 1.34
C GLU A 49 13.49 0.64 1.04
N ARG A 50 13.31 1.97 1.06
CA ARG A 50 12.07 2.67 0.73
C ARG A 50 12.40 3.94 -0.05
N PRO A 51 12.63 3.82 -1.37
CA PRO A 51 12.82 4.98 -2.21
C PRO A 51 11.53 5.78 -2.31
N PHE A 52 11.66 7.07 -2.58
CA PHE A 52 10.54 7.95 -2.88
C PHE A 52 10.55 8.25 -4.37
N TYR A 53 9.37 8.25 -4.99
CA TYR A 53 9.21 8.55 -6.40
C TYR A 53 8.54 9.90 -6.58
N GLY A 54 9.20 10.80 -7.33
CA GLY A 54 8.66 12.12 -7.65
C GLY A 54 8.70 13.15 -6.52
N ILE A 55 9.12 12.77 -5.31
CA ILE A 55 9.25 13.66 -4.15
C ILE A 55 10.55 13.39 -3.38
N PRO A 56 11.23 14.44 -2.86
CA PRO A 56 12.48 14.27 -2.12
C PRO A 56 12.27 13.93 -0.63
N LEU A 57 11.15 14.37 -0.05
CA LEU A 57 10.80 14.21 1.36
C LEU A 57 9.28 14.12 1.52
N VAL A 58 8.82 13.59 2.66
CA VAL A 58 7.40 13.66 3.07
C VAL A 58 7.32 14.45 4.36
N GLU A 59 6.56 15.54 4.36
CA GLU A 59 6.44 16.44 5.51
C GLU A 59 5.67 15.77 6.65
N THR A 60 5.91 16.22 7.89
CA THR A 60 5.08 15.86 9.05
C THR A 60 3.62 16.28 8.80
N GLY A 61 2.67 15.43 9.19
CA GLY A 61 1.24 15.67 9.04
C GLY A 61 0.63 15.11 7.76
N THR A 62 1.45 14.62 6.82
CA THR A 62 1.00 14.04 5.55
C THR A 62 0.24 12.74 5.76
N GLU A 63 -0.92 12.61 5.13
CA GLU A 63 -1.74 11.40 5.12
C GLU A 63 -1.12 10.31 4.23
N VAL A 64 -1.13 9.07 4.74
CA VAL A 64 -0.47 7.92 4.14
C VAL A 64 -1.47 6.76 4.01
N GLU A 65 -1.76 6.36 2.78
CA GLU A 65 -2.51 5.14 2.49
C GLU A 65 -1.54 3.98 2.25
N ILE A 66 -1.72 2.86 2.96
CA ILE A 66 -0.83 1.71 2.87
C ILE A 66 -1.49 0.63 2.01
N LYS A 67 -0.73 0.08 1.06
CA LYS A 67 -1.21 -1.05 0.25
C LYS A 67 -0.17 -2.14 0.14
N GLY A 68 -0.60 -3.37 0.40
CA GLY A 68 0.21 -4.57 0.25
C GLY A 68 -0.10 -5.32 -1.04
N ALA A 69 0.94 -5.75 -1.76
CA ALA A 69 0.86 -6.73 -2.83
C ALA A 69 1.76 -7.93 -2.51
N CYS A 70 1.24 -9.15 -2.62
CA CYS A 70 2.08 -10.33 -2.46
C CYS A 70 3.10 -10.41 -3.59
N VAL A 71 4.36 -10.76 -3.28
CA VAL A 71 5.43 -10.92 -4.28
C VAL A 71 5.00 -11.86 -5.41
N VAL A 72 4.34 -12.96 -5.05
CA VAL A 72 3.76 -13.92 -5.98
C VAL A 72 2.34 -14.28 -5.56
N ARG A 73 1.41 -14.22 -6.51
CA ARG A 73 0.07 -14.77 -6.43
C ARG A 73 0.00 -16.04 -7.27
N SER A 74 -0.30 -17.16 -6.63
CA SER A 74 -0.55 -18.43 -7.33
C SER A 74 -1.89 -18.37 -8.06
N ALA A 75 -1.90 -18.56 -9.38
CA ALA A 75 -3.12 -18.70 -10.19
C ALA A 75 -3.29 -20.16 -10.64
N GLY A 76 -3.19 -21.10 -9.68
CA GLY A 76 -3.16 -22.54 -9.94
C GLY A 76 -1.75 -23.12 -10.09
N VAL A 77 -1.66 -24.43 -10.38
CA VAL A 77 -0.45 -25.27 -10.27
C VAL A 77 0.67 -24.89 -11.25
N SER A 78 0.38 -24.16 -12.34
CA SER A 78 1.33 -23.95 -13.44
C SER A 78 1.70 -22.49 -13.76
N ARG A 79 1.10 -21.49 -13.11
CA ARG A 79 1.40 -20.07 -13.39
C ARG A 79 1.45 -19.23 -12.12
N GLN A 80 2.66 -18.75 -11.81
CA GLN A 80 2.91 -17.73 -10.80
C GLN A 80 2.81 -16.35 -11.45
N ARG A 81 2.00 -15.45 -10.85
CA ARG A 81 1.84 -14.05 -11.28
C ARG A 81 2.26 -13.10 -10.18
N SER A 82 2.64 -11.88 -10.52
CA SER A 82 2.91 -10.84 -9.53
C SER A 82 1.60 -10.41 -8.85
N GLY A 83 1.64 -10.13 -7.56
CA GLY A 83 0.52 -9.52 -6.87
C GLY A 83 0.22 -8.10 -7.38
N GLN A 84 -0.94 -7.60 -7.00
CA GLN A 84 -1.43 -6.29 -7.39
C GLN A 84 -1.84 -5.52 -6.14
N TRP A 85 -1.57 -4.22 -6.12
CA TRP A 85 -2.23 -3.31 -5.19
C TRP A 85 -3.65 -3.06 -5.68
N TYR A 86 -4.59 -3.06 -4.74
CA TYR A 86 -6.00 -2.81 -5.00
C TYR A 86 -6.36 -1.43 -4.48
N ILE A 87 -6.71 -0.51 -5.39
CA ILE A 87 -6.97 0.89 -5.08
C ILE A 87 -8.46 1.17 -5.26
N LYS A 88 -9.07 1.85 -4.28
CA LYS A 88 -10.47 2.30 -4.35
C LYS A 88 -10.52 3.73 -4.85
N ARG A 89 -11.35 4.03 -5.86
CA ARG A 89 -11.41 5.37 -6.49
C ARG A 89 -11.69 6.46 -5.46
N LYS A 90 -12.71 6.26 -4.61
CA LYS A 90 -13.12 7.23 -3.60
C LYS A 90 -12.03 7.53 -2.55
N ALA A 91 -11.25 6.52 -2.15
CA ALA A 91 -10.15 6.73 -1.21
C ALA A 91 -8.97 7.43 -1.90
N HIS A 92 -8.70 7.05 -3.16
CA HIS A 92 -7.67 7.68 -3.97
C HIS A 92 -7.93 9.17 -4.19
N ASP A 93 -9.15 9.55 -4.59
CA ASP A 93 -9.52 10.95 -4.81
C ASP A 93 -9.32 11.81 -3.55
N GLN A 94 -9.73 11.31 -2.39
CA GLN A 94 -9.52 12.01 -1.12
C GLN A 94 -8.03 12.17 -0.77
N LEU A 95 -7.21 11.14 -1.06
CA LEU A 95 -5.78 11.22 -0.82
C LEU A 95 -5.09 12.19 -1.78
N VAL A 96 -5.52 12.26 -3.04
CA VAL A 96 -5.07 13.27 -4.01
C VAL A 96 -5.44 14.67 -3.54
N ASP A 97 -6.69 14.90 -3.15
CA ASP A 97 -7.17 16.20 -2.65
C ASP A 97 -6.43 16.65 -1.39
N ALA A 98 -6.06 15.71 -0.53
CA ALA A 98 -5.27 15.96 0.68
C ALA A 98 -3.78 16.21 0.41
N GLY A 99 -3.29 15.99 -0.83
CA GLY A 99 -1.85 16.01 -1.12
C GLY A 99 -1.07 14.86 -0.45
N GLY A 100 -1.76 13.78 -0.13
CA GLY A 100 -1.19 12.62 0.56
C GLY A 100 -0.37 11.70 -0.33
N VAL A 101 0.17 10.66 0.29
CA VAL A 101 1.07 9.70 -0.37
C VAL A 101 0.59 8.26 -0.17
N TYR A 102 0.95 7.40 -1.12
CA TYR A 102 0.86 5.95 -0.93
C TYR A 102 2.18 5.40 -0.40
N LEU A 103 2.10 4.52 0.59
CA LEU A 103 3.17 3.57 0.90
C LEU A 103 2.80 2.20 0.33
N LEU A 104 3.43 1.86 -0.79
CA LEU A 104 3.15 0.63 -1.54
C LEU A 104 4.17 -0.44 -1.16
N ALA A 105 3.72 -1.44 -0.41
CA ALA A 105 4.54 -2.54 0.07
C ALA A 105 4.36 -3.80 -0.78
N VAL A 106 5.46 -4.52 -1.01
CA VAL A 106 5.49 -5.88 -1.53
C VAL A 106 5.88 -6.81 -0.40
N TYR A 107 5.06 -7.82 -0.14
CA TYR A 107 5.24 -8.72 1.00
C TYR A 107 5.39 -10.19 0.57
N GLY A 108 6.09 -10.98 1.39
CA GLY A 108 6.30 -12.40 1.18
C GLY A 108 5.04 -13.24 1.49
N PRO A 109 5.01 -14.53 1.11
CA PRO A 109 3.86 -15.37 1.40
C PRO A 109 3.62 -15.57 2.92
N ARG A 110 2.38 -15.94 3.27
CA ARG A 110 1.98 -16.33 4.63
C ARG A 110 2.76 -17.58 5.12
N PRO A 111 2.90 -17.77 6.45
CA PRO A 111 2.28 -17.02 7.53
C PRO A 111 3.00 -15.73 7.94
N ASN A 112 4.30 -15.58 7.67
CA ASN A 112 5.09 -14.47 8.23
C ASN A 112 4.92 -13.13 7.50
N THR A 113 4.44 -13.13 6.25
CA THR A 113 4.20 -11.93 5.42
C THR A 113 5.24 -10.81 5.55
N PRO A 114 6.56 -11.10 5.46
CA PRO A 114 7.59 -10.08 5.65
C PRO A 114 7.47 -9.01 4.56
N ILE A 115 7.68 -7.74 4.91
CA ILE A 115 7.80 -6.67 3.91
C ILE A 115 9.13 -6.85 3.20
N LEU A 116 9.08 -7.15 1.90
CA LEU A 116 10.25 -7.42 1.06
C LEU A 116 10.78 -6.15 0.42
N ARG A 117 9.84 -5.28 0.00
CA ARG A 117 10.18 -3.94 -0.48
C ARG A 117 9.02 -2.98 -0.29
N SER A 118 9.31 -1.70 -0.27
CA SER A 118 8.29 -0.65 -0.27
C SER A 118 8.76 0.56 -1.06
N VAL A 119 7.81 1.39 -1.48
CA VAL A 119 8.07 2.70 -2.09
C VAL A 119 7.03 3.69 -1.56
N ILE A 120 7.43 4.96 -1.45
CA ILE A 120 6.48 6.06 -1.27
C ILE A 120 6.33 6.83 -2.59
N ILE A 121 5.09 7.13 -2.96
CA ILE A 121 4.74 7.88 -4.16
C ILE A 121 3.56 8.83 -3.85
N PRO A 122 3.58 10.08 -4.32
CA PRO A 122 2.41 10.97 -4.22
C PRO A 122 1.18 10.33 -4.83
N ALA A 123 0.02 10.55 -4.22
CA ALA A 123 -1.24 10.07 -4.77
C ALA A 123 -1.48 10.61 -6.19
N SER A 124 -1.16 11.89 -6.42
CA SER A 124 -1.26 12.54 -7.73
C SER A 124 -0.38 11.89 -8.80
N LEU A 125 0.84 11.47 -8.45
CA LEU A 125 1.72 10.77 -9.38
C LEU A 125 1.28 9.31 -9.60
N LEU A 126 0.72 8.66 -8.57
CA LEU A 126 0.14 7.33 -8.74
C LEU A 126 -1.09 7.37 -9.66
N ASP A 127 -1.88 8.44 -9.65
CA ASP A 127 -3.06 8.61 -10.50
C ASP A 127 -2.73 8.43 -11.99
N GLU A 128 -1.59 8.96 -12.44
CA GLU A 128 -1.10 8.76 -13.82
C GLU A 128 -0.89 7.27 -14.18
N HIS A 129 -0.50 6.44 -13.20
CA HIS A 129 -0.37 5.00 -13.39
C HIS A 129 -1.71 4.26 -13.31
N LEU A 130 -2.74 4.87 -12.72
CA LEU A 130 -4.08 4.31 -12.58
C LEU A 130 -4.99 4.70 -13.75
N ASP A 131 -4.63 5.71 -14.54
CA ASP A 131 -5.39 6.12 -15.72
C ASP A 131 -5.67 4.95 -16.67
N GLY A 132 -6.93 4.84 -17.11
CA GLY A 132 -7.43 3.74 -17.91
C GLY A 132 -7.50 2.36 -17.23
N ARG A 133 -7.30 2.27 -15.90
CA ARG A 133 -7.35 0.98 -15.14
C ARG A 133 -8.54 0.84 -14.21
N TRP A 134 -9.37 1.88 -14.10
CA TRP A 134 -10.55 1.86 -13.25
C TRP A 134 -11.65 1.00 -13.85
N TYR A 135 -12.33 0.23 -13.01
CA TYR A 135 -13.47 -0.59 -13.39
C TYR A 135 -14.51 -0.66 -12.28
N ASP A 136 -15.77 -0.74 -12.70
CA ASP A 136 -16.91 -0.82 -11.80
C ASP A 136 -16.93 -2.15 -11.05
N VAL A 137 -17.36 -2.10 -9.79
CA VAL A 137 -17.64 -3.29 -8.97
C VAL A 137 -19.07 -3.20 -8.46
N ASP A 138 -19.83 -4.31 -8.57
CA ASP A 138 -21.25 -4.33 -8.18
C ASP A 138 -21.45 -3.94 -6.70
N ALA A 139 -22.27 -2.90 -6.54
CA ALA A 139 -22.34 -1.98 -5.40
C ALA A 139 -23.23 -2.46 -4.24
N ASP A 140 -22.97 -3.66 -3.70
CA ASP A 140 -23.46 -4.06 -2.36
C ASP A 140 -22.36 -3.93 -1.28
N ARG A 141 -21.17 -3.48 -1.71
CA ARG A 141 -20.04 -3.08 -0.87
C ARG A 141 -19.84 -1.58 -1.05
N SER A 142 -19.29 -0.91 -0.05
CA SER A 142 -19.15 0.56 0.07
C SER A 142 -18.45 1.32 -1.07
N GLU A 143 -18.11 0.67 -2.19
CA GLU A 143 -17.28 1.19 -3.28
C GLU A 143 -17.89 0.84 -4.64
N ASN A 144 -17.88 1.79 -5.57
CA ASN A 144 -18.42 1.61 -6.92
C ASN A 144 -17.33 1.37 -7.98
N GLU A 145 -16.10 1.83 -7.74
CA GLU A 145 -15.02 1.80 -8.74
C GLU A 145 -13.65 1.56 -8.10
N VAL A 146 -12.85 0.70 -8.74
CA VAL A 146 -11.55 0.26 -8.23
C VAL A 146 -10.54 0.08 -9.35
N ALA A 147 -9.24 0.11 -9.02
CA ALA A 147 -8.15 -0.19 -9.93
C ALA A 147 -7.21 -1.24 -9.33
N GLN A 148 -6.58 -2.03 -10.20
CA GLN A 148 -5.52 -2.97 -9.81
C GLN A 148 -4.23 -2.63 -10.52
N LEU A 149 -3.16 -2.45 -9.74
CA LEU A 149 -1.83 -2.14 -10.26
C LEU A 149 -0.84 -3.24 -9.86
N THR A 150 -0.28 -3.94 -10.84
CA THR A 150 0.73 -4.97 -10.58
C THR A 150 1.97 -4.32 -9.98
N TRP A 151 2.53 -4.90 -8.92
CA TRP A 151 3.65 -4.26 -8.20
C TRP A 151 4.89 -4.01 -9.08
N THR A 152 5.06 -4.82 -10.12
CA THR A 152 6.16 -4.73 -11.10
C THR A 152 6.09 -3.50 -12.00
N VAL A 153 4.98 -2.74 -11.97
CA VAL A 153 4.89 -1.47 -12.70
C VAL A 153 5.78 -0.41 -12.05
N LEU A 154 5.94 -0.46 -10.73
CA LEU A 154 6.69 0.57 -9.97
C LEU A 154 7.99 0.05 -9.35
N ILE A 155 8.09 -1.26 -9.10
CA ILE A 155 9.25 -1.85 -8.43
C ILE A 155 9.89 -2.90 -9.34
N ASP A 156 11.16 -2.68 -9.68
CA ASP A 156 11.96 -3.63 -10.44
C ASP A 156 12.01 -4.99 -9.75
N ARG A 157 11.74 -6.06 -10.51
CA ARG A 157 11.71 -7.43 -9.98
C ARG A 157 13.02 -7.81 -9.30
N GLU A 158 14.13 -7.41 -9.88
CA GLU A 158 15.48 -7.73 -9.39
C GLU A 158 15.74 -7.16 -7.98
N ARG A 159 14.97 -6.15 -7.56
CA ARG A 159 15.06 -5.53 -6.24
C ARG A 159 14.14 -6.18 -5.20
N VAL A 160 13.33 -7.18 -5.59
CA VAL A 160 12.39 -7.87 -4.70
C VAL A 160 12.82 -9.33 -4.50
N PRO A 161 13.27 -9.72 -3.30
CA PRO A 161 13.59 -11.12 -3.00
C PRO A 161 12.42 -12.06 -3.29
N GLY A 162 12.68 -13.19 -3.94
CA GLY A 162 11.64 -14.20 -4.25
C GLY A 162 10.77 -13.88 -5.46
N SER A 163 11.11 -12.88 -6.28
CA SER A 163 10.41 -12.53 -7.52
C SER A 163 10.83 -13.36 -8.75
N GLN A 164 11.93 -14.11 -8.65
CA GLN A 164 12.49 -14.91 -9.74
C GLN A 164 11.60 -16.14 -10.01
N GLY A 165 11.03 -16.24 -11.23
CA GLY A 165 10.12 -17.33 -11.64
C GLY A 165 8.67 -16.91 -11.94
N VAL A 166 8.34 -15.62 -11.83
CA VAL A 166 6.99 -15.09 -12.12
C VAL A 166 6.83 -14.77 -13.62
N ASN A 167 5.96 -15.51 -14.30
CA ASN A 167 5.62 -15.28 -15.71
C ASN A 167 4.55 -14.18 -15.84
N LEU A 168 4.71 -13.31 -16.84
CA LEU A 168 3.73 -12.26 -17.19
C LEU A 168 2.44 -12.88 -17.78
#